data_AF-A0A942L0V4-F1
#
_entry.id   AF-A0A942L0V4-F1
#
_cell.length_a   1.000
_cell.length_b   1.000
_cell.length_c   1.000
_cell.angle_alpha   90.00
_cell.angle_beta   90.00
_cell.angle_gamma   90.00
#
_symmetry.space_group_name_H-M   'P 1'
#
loop_
_entity.id
_entity.type
_entity.pdbx_description
1 polymer ?
#
loop_
_entity_poly.entity_id
_entity_poly.type
_entity_poly.pdbx_seq_one_letter_code
_entity_poly.pdbx_strand_id
1 'polypeptide(L)'
;MDDPDLSARKHLAGSDPAFPARREEAWGRIVAALDGVLVPAGYTLARTTWTRVTSAGKSAVHLLRNRYGWDVQIILRFVTPDGSLPDHPDWPGIEEVTLAEFFEEAASDPGTLAFVDVLERPDCLEVAVATLREQVLPWFEALHLEDPPRT
;
A
#
# COMPACT_ATOMS: atom_id res chain seq x y z
N MET A 1 16.23 8.54 -7.81
CA MET A 1 16.55 8.94 -9.20
C MET A 1 15.32 8.57 -10.01
N ASP A 2 14.66 9.52 -10.67
CA ASP A 2 13.48 9.20 -11.50
C ASP A 2 13.87 8.15 -12.53
N ASP A 3 13.15 7.04 -12.57
CA ASP A 3 13.31 6.02 -13.60
C ASP A 3 12.95 6.66 -14.96
N PRO A 4 13.94 6.90 -15.86
CA PRO A 4 13.69 7.57 -17.13
C PRO A 4 12.73 6.78 -18.02
N ASP A 5 12.65 5.46 -17.84
CA ASP A 5 11.70 4.61 -18.57
C ASP A 5 10.28 4.81 -18.07
N LEU A 6 10.08 5.07 -16.77
CA LEU A 6 8.78 5.40 -16.20
C LEU A 6 8.28 6.76 -16.72
N SER A 7 9.16 7.75 -16.83
CA SER A 7 8.81 9.07 -17.37
C SER A 7 8.39 8.98 -18.85
N ALA A 8 9.13 8.23 -19.67
CA ALA A 8 8.79 8.00 -21.07
C ALA A 8 7.46 7.26 -21.23
N ARG A 9 7.19 6.23 -20.41
CA ARG A 9 5.92 5.49 -20.41
C ARG A 9 4.74 6.36 -19.98
N LYS A 10 4.90 7.23 -18.98
CA LYS A 10 3.87 8.21 -18.58
C LYS A 10 3.57 9.22 -19.69
N HIS A 11 4.60 9.70 -20.41
CA HIS A 11 4.41 10.63 -21.52
C HIS A 11 3.66 9.99 -22.71
N LEU A 12 3.99 8.74 -23.06
CA LEU A 12 3.27 7.96 -24.08
C LEU A 12 1.81 7.73 -23.67
N ALA A 13 1.58 7.36 -22.41
CA ALA A 13 0.25 7.14 -21.87
C ALA A 13 -0.60 8.45 -21.82
N GLY A 14 0.03 9.61 -21.62
CA GLY A 14 -0.60 10.94 -21.75
C GLY A 14 -1.18 11.24 -23.14
N SER A 15 -0.66 10.58 -24.17
CA SER A 15 -1.12 10.73 -25.55
C SER A 15 -2.03 9.60 -26.01
N ASP A 16 -2.24 8.56 -25.18
CA ASP A 16 -3.07 7.40 -25.48
C ASP A 16 -4.54 7.66 -25.10
N PRO A 17 -5.47 7.76 -26.06
CA PRO A 17 -6.89 7.97 -25.76
C PRO A 17 -7.53 6.80 -25.00
N ALA A 18 -6.93 5.61 -25.01
CA ALA A 18 -7.39 4.46 -24.24
C ALA A 18 -6.91 4.47 -22.78
N PHE A 19 -5.96 5.35 -22.43
CA PHE A 19 -5.36 5.37 -21.10
C PHE A 19 -6.39 5.49 -19.95
N PRO A 20 -7.44 6.31 -20.02
CA PRO A 20 -8.45 6.38 -18.96
C PRO A 20 -9.11 5.03 -18.66
N ALA A 21 -9.41 4.22 -19.68
CA ALA A 21 -10.00 2.91 -19.50
C ALA A 21 -8.98 1.91 -18.92
N ARG A 22 -7.75 1.91 -19.45
CA ARG A 22 -6.63 1.09 -18.95
C ARG A 22 -6.32 1.42 -17.48
N ARG A 23 -6.40 2.68 -17.10
CA ARG A 23 -6.24 3.12 -15.71
C ARG A 23 -7.27 2.49 -14.78
N GLU A 24 -8.55 2.54 -15.14
CA GLU A 24 -9.60 1.95 -14.29
C GLU A 24 -9.51 0.42 -14.27
N GLU A 25 -9.07 -0.22 -15.35
CA GLU A 25 -8.75 -1.65 -15.37
C GLU A 25 -7.61 -1.99 -14.39
N ALA A 26 -6.49 -1.26 -14.48
CA ALA A 26 -5.35 -1.43 -13.59
C ALA A 26 -5.75 -1.22 -12.12
N TRP A 27 -6.54 -0.17 -11.85
CA TRP A 27 -7.10 0.08 -10.53
C TRP A 27 -7.94 -1.11 -10.02
N GLY A 28 -8.81 -1.67 -10.87
CA GLY A 28 -9.60 -2.86 -10.53
C GLY A 28 -8.73 -4.07 -10.17
N ARG A 29 -7.64 -4.30 -10.92
CA ARG A 29 -6.68 -5.37 -10.61
C ARG A 29 -5.98 -5.17 -9.27
N ILE A 30 -5.54 -3.94 -8.97
CA ILE A 30 -4.90 -3.61 -7.68
C ILE A 30 -5.88 -3.86 -6.53
N VAL A 31 -7.10 -3.31 -6.62
CA VAL A 31 -8.12 -3.48 -5.58
C VAL A 31 -8.42 -4.96 -5.33
N ALA A 32 -8.64 -5.74 -6.38
CA ALA A 32 -8.93 -7.16 -6.25
C ALA A 32 -7.77 -7.95 -5.61
N ALA A 33 -6.52 -7.62 -5.97
CA ALA A 33 -5.35 -8.28 -5.42
C ALA A 33 -5.14 -7.95 -3.92
N LEU A 34 -5.35 -6.68 -3.53
CA LEU A 34 -5.28 -6.27 -2.13
C LEU A 34 -6.43 -6.86 -1.31
N ASP A 35 -7.65 -6.87 -1.84
CA ASP A 35 -8.79 -7.53 -1.19
C ASP A 35 -8.51 -9.01 -0.90
N GLY A 36 -7.90 -9.71 -1.86
CA GLY A 36 -7.53 -11.12 -1.72
C GLY A 36 -6.56 -11.43 -0.58
N VAL A 37 -5.85 -10.42 -0.06
CA VAL A 37 -4.94 -10.55 1.09
C VAL A 37 -5.52 -9.93 2.36
N LEU A 38 -6.12 -8.75 2.25
CA LEU A 38 -6.56 -7.94 3.39
C LEU A 38 -7.89 -8.43 3.96
N VAL A 39 -8.84 -8.85 3.14
CA VAL A 39 -10.15 -9.33 3.62
C VAL A 39 -10.01 -10.59 4.47
N PRO A 40 -9.24 -11.64 4.06
CA PRO A 40 -8.98 -12.79 4.92
C PRO A 40 -8.26 -12.44 6.23
N ALA A 41 -7.47 -11.36 6.24
CA ALA A 41 -6.80 -10.85 7.44
C ALA A 41 -7.70 -9.98 8.34
N GLY A 42 -9.00 -9.89 8.03
CA GLY A 42 -10.00 -9.17 8.85
C GLY A 42 -10.09 -7.68 8.56
N TYR A 43 -9.53 -7.18 7.47
CA TYR A 43 -9.70 -5.80 7.06
C TYR A 43 -10.98 -5.62 6.24
N THR A 44 -11.63 -4.47 6.41
CA THR A 44 -12.78 -4.07 5.62
C THR A 44 -12.43 -2.89 4.73
N LEU A 45 -12.76 -2.97 3.45
CA LEU A 45 -12.58 -1.87 2.50
C LEU A 45 -13.68 -0.82 2.65
N ALA A 46 -13.29 0.44 2.83
CA ALA A 46 -14.14 1.61 2.69
C ALA A 46 -13.49 2.61 1.73
N ARG A 47 -14.13 2.85 0.58
CA ARG A 47 -13.60 3.67 -0.54
C ARG A 47 -12.27 3.13 -1.07
N THR A 48 -11.16 3.64 -0.57
CA THR A 48 -9.79 3.29 -0.99
C THR A 48 -8.91 2.89 0.19
N THR A 49 -9.51 2.63 1.35
CA THR A 49 -8.80 2.29 2.59
C THR A 49 -9.36 0.99 3.16
N TRP A 50 -8.47 0.03 3.38
CA TRP A 50 -8.73 -1.15 4.18
C TRP A 50 -8.40 -0.83 5.62
N THR A 51 -9.30 -1.16 6.55
CA THR A 51 -9.07 -0.91 7.98
C THR A 51 -9.39 -2.15 8.79
N ARG A 52 -8.59 -2.38 9.84
CA ARG A 52 -8.86 -3.35 10.90
C ARG A 52 -8.76 -2.64 12.24
N VAL A 53 -9.70 -2.94 13.14
CA VAL A 53 -9.79 -2.32 14.47
C VAL A 53 -9.77 -3.42 15.53
N THR A 54 -8.97 -3.25 16.57
CA THR A 54 -8.89 -4.11 17.76
C THR A 54 -8.89 -3.24 19.03
N SER A 55 -8.78 -3.86 20.22
CA SER A 55 -8.59 -3.12 21.48
C SER A 55 -7.31 -2.30 21.51
N ALA A 56 -6.25 -2.78 20.84
CA ALA A 56 -4.95 -2.13 20.77
C ALA A 56 -4.91 -0.93 19.81
N GLY A 57 -5.90 -0.78 18.91
CA GLY A 57 -5.94 0.34 17.98
C GLY A 57 -6.51 -0.02 16.61
N LYS A 58 -6.18 0.81 15.61
CA LYS A 58 -6.65 0.70 14.24
C LYS A 58 -5.47 0.72 13.28
N SER A 59 -5.32 -0.33 12.49
CA SER A 59 -4.42 -0.36 11.33
C SER A 59 -5.19 -0.03 10.05
N ALA A 60 -4.50 0.61 9.10
CA ALA A 60 -5.06 0.97 7.82
C ALA A 60 -4.05 0.81 6.69
N VAL A 61 -4.54 0.29 5.55
CA VAL A 61 -3.84 0.27 4.27
C VAL A 61 -4.63 1.16 3.32
N HIS A 62 -4.05 2.26 2.85
CA HIS A 62 -4.69 3.25 2.01
C HIS A 62 -4.05 3.28 0.63
N LEU A 63 -4.88 3.20 -0.42
CA LEU A 63 -4.47 3.49 -1.78
C LEU A 63 -4.62 4.98 -2.07
N LEU A 64 -3.46 5.65 -2.16
CA LEU A 64 -3.37 7.05 -2.52
C LEU A 64 -3.09 7.18 -4.03
N ARG A 65 -4.07 7.64 -4.81
CA ARG A 65 -3.83 8.03 -6.22
C ARG A 65 -2.97 9.29 -6.24
N ASN A 66 -1.94 9.30 -7.08
CA ASN A 66 -1.15 10.51 -7.24
C ASN A 66 -1.96 11.62 -7.94
N ARG A 67 -1.51 12.88 -7.79
CA ARG A 67 -2.20 14.06 -8.35
C ARG A 67 -2.37 14.04 -9.87
N TYR A 68 -1.58 13.23 -10.56
CA TYR A 68 -1.54 13.18 -12.02
C TYR A 68 -2.31 11.98 -12.59
N GLY A 69 -2.82 11.08 -11.74
CA GLY A 69 -3.57 9.89 -12.13
C GLY A 69 -2.77 8.81 -12.84
N TRP A 70 -1.43 8.77 -12.67
CA TRP A 70 -0.55 7.81 -13.35
C TRP A 70 -0.22 6.57 -12.52
N ASP A 71 -0.23 6.72 -11.21
CA ASP A 71 0.20 5.72 -10.27
C ASP A 71 -0.56 5.86 -8.95
N VAL A 72 -0.46 4.82 -8.14
CA VAL A 72 -0.96 4.77 -6.77
C VAL A 72 0.16 4.39 -5.82
N GLN A 73 0.12 4.96 -4.63
CA GLN A 73 0.99 4.57 -3.53
C GLN A 73 0.19 3.81 -2.48
N ILE A 74 0.79 2.77 -1.91
CA ILE A 74 0.22 2.05 -0.77
C ILE A 74 0.78 2.67 0.51
N ILE A 75 -0.11 3.27 1.30
CA ILE A 75 0.20 3.93 2.56
C ILE A 75 -0.30 3.07 3.72
N LEU A 76 0.52 2.92 4.75
CA LEU A 76 0.31 2.15 5.95
C LEU A 76 0.18 3.10 7.14
N ARG A 77 -0.83 2.89 7.98
CA ARG A 77 -1.06 3.70 9.19
C ARG A 77 -1.47 2.81 10.35
N PHE A 78 -1.08 3.21 11.55
CA PHE A 78 -1.60 2.66 12.79
C PHE A 78 -1.90 3.81 13.74
N VAL A 79 -3.06 3.76 14.39
CA VAL A 79 -3.43 4.69 15.46
C VAL A 79 -3.91 3.91 16.67
N THR A 80 -3.43 4.30 17.85
CA THR A 80 -3.88 3.74 19.13
C THR A 80 -5.34 4.18 19.43
N PRO A 81 -6.00 3.63 20.45
CA PRO A 81 -7.38 3.96 20.78
C PRO A 81 -7.60 5.43 21.18
N ASP A 82 -6.58 6.08 21.75
CA ASP A 82 -6.56 7.50 22.08
C ASP A 82 -6.21 8.40 20.87
N GLY A 83 -5.91 7.80 19.72
CA GLY A 83 -5.61 8.49 18.47
C GLY A 83 -4.15 8.96 18.34
N SER A 84 -3.26 8.48 19.21
CA SER A 84 -1.83 8.74 19.12
C SER A 84 -1.12 7.69 18.23
N LEU A 85 0.16 7.93 17.94
CA LEU A 85 1.01 6.95 17.28
C LEU A 85 1.41 5.86 18.28
N PRO A 86 1.58 4.60 17.82
CA PRO A 86 1.97 3.53 18.72
C PRO A 86 3.40 3.76 19.25
N ASP A 87 3.57 3.62 20.57
CA ASP A 87 4.88 3.56 21.23
C ASP A 87 5.45 2.14 21.12
N HIS A 88 5.82 1.73 19.89
CA HIS A 88 6.33 0.40 19.59
C HIS A 88 7.69 0.49 18.87
N PRO A 89 8.69 -0.34 19.21
CA PRO A 89 10.02 -0.29 18.58
C PRO A 89 9.97 -0.49 17.06
N ASP A 90 9.01 -1.27 16.58
CA ASP A 90 8.84 -1.51 15.14
C ASP A 90 8.09 -0.38 14.43
N TRP A 91 7.57 0.63 15.14
CA TRP A 91 6.94 1.79 14.52
C TRP A 91 7.95 2.96 14.40
N PRO A 92 8.14 3.53 13.20
CA PRO A 92 9.16 4.57 12.96
C PRO A 92 8.85 5.95 13.59
N GLY A 93 7.79 6.07 14.39
CA GLY A 93 7.39 7.33 15.04
C GLY A 93 6.81 8.39 14.10
N ILE A 94 6.41 8.01 12.89
CA ILE A 94 5.77 8.88 11.89
C ILE A 94 4.30 8.51 11.67
N GLU A 95 3.51 9.41 11.09
CA GLU A 95 2.07 9.21 10.90
C GLU A 95 1.74 8.20 9.78
N GLU A 96 2.58 8.15 8.76
CA GLU A 96 2.33 7.40 7.53
C GLU A 96 3.62 6.70 7.11
N VAL A 97 3.54 5.38 6.92
CA VAL A 97 4.63 4.56 6.40
C VAL A 97 4.25 4.13 5.00
N THR A 98 5.14 4.29 4.02
CA THR A 98 4.86 3.80 2.67
C THR A 98 5.23 2.33 2.58
N LEU A 99 4.56 1.55 1.73
CA LEU A 99 4.93 0.15 1.51
C LEU A 99 6.38 0.00 1.02
N ALA A 100 6.94 1.06 0.40
CA ALA A 100 8.33 1.12 -0.07
C ALA A 100 9.37 0.85 1.03
N GLU A 101 9.06 1.19 2.29
CA GLU A 101 9.96 0.99 3.43
C GLU A 101 10.24 -0.50 3.73
N PHE A 102 9.44 -1.42 3.18
CA PHE A 102 9.58 -2.86 3.37
C PHE A 102 10.42 -3.55 2.27
N PHE A 103 11.15 -2.77 1.47
CA PHE A 103 11.97 -3.28 0.38
C PHE A 103 13.44 -2.95 0.61
N GLU A 104 14.28 -3.99 0.77
CA GLU A 104 15.70 -3.84 1.07
C GLU A 104 16.51 -3.21 -0.07
N GLU A 105 16.23 -3.58 -1.32
CA GLU A 105 16.81 -3.01 -2.53
C GLU A 105 15.85 -3.21 -3.70
N ALA A 106 15.16 -2.15 -4.13
CA ALA A 106 14.32 -2.21 -5.32
C ALA A 106 14.87 -1.26 -6.39
N ALA A 107 15.10 -1.78 -7.60
CA ALA A 107 15.50 -0.98 -8.77
C ALA A 107 14.47 0.08 -9.17
N SER A 108 13.25 -0.03 -8.65
CA SER A 108 12.12 0.90 -8.78
C SER A 108 11.36 0.94 -7.46
N ASP A 109 10.76 2.07 -7.06
CA ASP A 109 9.91 2.17 -5.85
C ASP A 109 8.68 1.23 -5.98
N PRO A 110 8.69 0.06 -5.30
CA PRO A 110 7.63 -0.94 -5.42
C PRO A 110 6.41 -0.60 -4.57
N GLY A 111 6.51 0.40 -3.69
CA GLY A 111 5.37 0.99 -2.99
C GLY A 111 4.52 1.88 -3.89
N THR A 112 5.02 2.22 -5.08
CA THR A 112 4.35 3.03 -6.11
C THR A 112 4.02 2.16 -7.32
N LEU A 113 2.75 1.85 -7.51
CA LEU A 113 2.25 1.04 -8.62
C LEU A 113 1.77 1.96 -9.76
N ALA A 114 2.57 2.07 -10.81
CA ALA A 114 2.13 2.71 -12.04
C ALA A 114 1.08 1.86 -12.76
N PHE A 115 -0.03 2.48 -13.17
CA PHE A 115 -1.14 1.75 -13.77
C PHE A 115 -0.74 1.01 -15.06
N VAL A 116 0.17 1.59 -15.84
CA VAL A 116 0.70 0.95 -17.04
C VAL A 116 1.55 -0.28 -16.70
N ASP A 117 2.36 -0.22 -15.64
CA ASP A 117 3.17 -1.35 -15.17
C ASP A 117 2.28 -2.48 -14.66
N VAL A 118 1.21 -2.18 -13.94
CA VAL A 118 0.28 -3.22 -13.46
C VAL A 118 -0.35 -4.02 -14.61
N LEU A 119 -0.53 -3.41 -15.78
CA LEU A 119 -1.07 -4.09 -16.96
C LEU A 119 0.01 -4.83 -17.76
N GLU A 120 1.18 -4.23 -17.92
CA GLU A 120 2.25 -4.72 -18.80
C GLU A 120 3.23 -5.66 -18.10
N ARG A 121 3.36 -5.52 -16.77
CA ARG A 121 4.29 -6.22 -15.89
C ARG A 121 3.59 -6.61 -14.57
N PRO A 122 2.65 -7.57 -14.60
CA PRO A 122 1.83 -7.92 -13.43
C PRO A 122 2.65 -8.32 -12.20
N ASP A 123 3.88 -8.83 -12.40
CA ASP A 123 4.83 -9.18 -11.34
C ASP A 123 5.07 -8.03 -10.33
N CYS A 124 4.97 -6.76 -10.75
CA CYS A 124 5.12 -5.64 -9.81
C CYS A 124 4.01 -5.61 -8.76
N LEU A 125 2.78 -5.96 -9.15
CA LEU A 125 1.65 -6.10 -8.24
C LEU A 125 1.82 -7.35 -7.37
N GLU A 126 2.30 -8.46 -7.92
CA GLU A 126 2.56 -9.69 -7.15
C GLU A 126 3.58 -9.45 -6.04
N VAL A 127 4.65 -8.73 -6.34
CA VAL A 127 5.68 -8.34 -5.36
C VAL A 127 5.08 -7.47 -4.25
N ALA A 128 4.30 -6.44 -4.58
CA ALA A 128 3.63 -5.61 -3.58
C ALA A 128 2.67 -6.42 -2.68
N VAL A 129 1.92 -7.35 -3.27
CA VAL A 129 0.99 -8.24 -2.56
C VAL A 129 1.73 -9.23 -1.66
N ALA A 130 2.86 -9.78 -2.12
CA ALA A 130 3.72 -10.65 -1.33
C ALA A 130 4.28 -9.91 -0.12
N THR A 131 4.85 -8.71 -0.30
CA THR A 131 5.35 -7.88 0.79
C THR A 131 4.25 -7.53 1.80
N LEU A 132 3.04 -7.19 1.32
CA LEU A 132 1.91 -6.92 2.21
C LEU A 132 1.57 -8.16 3.05
N ARG A 133 1.52 -9.34 2.44
CA ARG A 133 1.18 -10.60 3.11
C ARG A 133 2.25 -11.05 4.10
N GLU A 134 3.51 -11.00 3.69
CA GLU A 134 4.61 -11.68 4.37
C GLU A 134 5.32 -10.78 5.39
N GLN A 135 5.24 -9.47 5.22
CA GLN A 135 5.94 -8.52 6.09
C GLN A 135 4.97 -7.58 6.81
N VAL A 136 4.10 -6.88 6.07
CA VAL A 136 3.24 -5.85 6.66
C VAL A 136 2.15 -6.43 7.55
N LEU A 137 1.48 -7.51 7.13
CA LEU A 137 0.44 -8.13 7.96
C LEU A 137 0.99 -8.67 9.30
N PRO A 138 2.12 -9.41 9.35
CA PRO A 138 2.76 -9.77 10.60
C PRO A 138 3.17 -8.56 11.45
N TRP A 139 3.67 -7.50 10.82
CA TRP A 139 4.03 -6.27 11.51
C TRP A 139 2.82 -5.57 12.15
N PHE A 140 1.70 -5.43 11.43
CA PHE A 140 0.45 -4.92 12.01
C PHE A 140 -0.09 -5.84 13.11
N GLU A 141 0.03 -7.16 12.97
CA GLU A 141 -0.37 -8.08 14.01
C GLU A 141 0.43 -7.85 15.29
N ALA A 142 1.75 -7.64 15.20
CA ALA A 142 2.59 -7.31 16.35
C ALA A 142 2.12 -6.03 17.06
N LEU A 143 1.74 -4.99 16.32
CA LEU A 143 1.18 -3.75 16.88
C LEU A 143 -0.21 -3.95 17.53
N HIS A 144 -0.96 -4.95 17.07
CA HIS A 144 -2.27 -5.30 17.62
C HIS A 144 -2.21 -6.23 18.83
N LEU A 145 -1.05 -6.86 19.10
CA LEU A 145 -0.82 -7.59 20.35
C LEU A 145 -0.65 -6.57 21.48
N GLU A 146 -1.51 -6.64 22.48
CA GLU A 146 -1.44 -5.77 23.66
C GLU A 146 -0.05 -5.90 24.31
N ASP A 147 0.71 -4.80 24.36
CA ASP A 147 1.92 -4.73 25.18
C ASP A 147 1.46 -4.93 26.64
N PRO A 148 1.94 -5.95 27.38
CA PRO A 148 1.54 -6.12 28.77
C PRO A 148 1.81 -4.80 29.52
N PRO A 149 0.96 -4.42 30.50
CA PRO A 149 1.15 -3.18 31.24
C PRO A 149 2.57 -3.18 31.81
N ARG A 150 3.36 -2.17 31.42
CA ARG A 150 4.67 -1.90 32.03
C ARG A 150 4.44 -1.69 33.53
N THR A 151 4.70 -2.74 34.32
CA THR A 151 4.69 -2.71 35.80
C THR A 151 5.86 -1.93 36.35
#